data_AF-A0A6H1ZPF3-F1
#
_entry.id   AF-A0A6H1ZPF3-F1
#
_cell.length_a   1.000
_cell.length_b   1.000
_cell.length_c   1.000
_cell.angle_alpha   90.00
_cell.angle_beta   90.00
_cell.angle_gamma   90.00
#
_symmetry.space_group_name_H-M   'P 1'
#
loop_
_entity.id
_entity.type
_entity.pdbx_description
1 polymer ?
#
loop_
_entity_poly.entity_id
_entity_poly.type
_entity_poly.pdbx_seq_one_letter_code
_entity_poly.pdbx_strand_id
1 'polypeptide(L)'
;MATQVQRSAKLISPAKVHYYPEAASQSFLKGEFVYLVSGKLTVVPAAVNSQVKIAGMALQDATGTTDTALAIAVAEEGVLFEMNATGAVTAITHVGGSYNLTITSNKHYIDLNAATFPRFKVKALSPRDAVGDTYGRVLVEVLGSICQLSGQTS
;
A
#
# COMPACT_ATOMS: atom_id res chain seq x y z
N MET A 1 -8.58 -5.01 -24.20
CA MET A 1 -9.02 -4.84 -22.82
C MET A 1 -9.24 -6.21 -22.21
N ALA A 2 -8.35 -6.60 -21.31
CA ALA A 2 -8.46 -7.83 -20.54
C ALA A 2 -8.83 -7.52 -19.09
N THR A 3 -9.41 -8.49 -18.39
CA THR A 3 -9.61 -8.44 -16.94
C THR A 3 -8.42 -9.10 -16.27
N GLN A 4 -7.70 -8.34 -15.44
CA GLN A 4 -6.55 -8.87 -14.70
C GLN A 4 -6.99 -9.54 -13.41
N VAL A 5 -6.28 -10.60 -13.02
CA VAL A 5 -6.48 -11.25 -11.72
C VAL A 5 -5.95 -10.33 -10.62
N GLN A 6 -6.82 -10.00 -9.66
CA GLN A 6 -6.47 -9.19 -8.51
C GLN A 6 -5.54 -9.92 -7.53
N ARG A 7 -4.44 -9.26 -7.16
CA ARG A 7 -3.39 -9.78 -6.27
C ARG A 7 -3.08 -8.76 -5.17
N SER A 8 -2.41 -9.22 -4.11
CA SER A 8 -1.87 -8.33 -3.08
C SER A 8 -0.83 -7.39 -3.66
N ALA A 9 -0.65 -6.23 -3.02
CA ALA A 9 0.37 -5.29 -3.42
C ALA A 9 1.77 -5.89 -3.31
N LYS A 10 2.70 -5.37 -4.10
CA LYS A 10 4.06 -5.89 -4.17
C LYS A 10 5.08 -4.75 -4.16
N LEU A 11 6.14 -4.88 -3.37
CA LEU A 11 7.32 -4.02 -3.44
C LEU A 11 8.07 -4.27 -4.75
N ILE A 12 8.36 -3.20 -5.51
CA ILE A 12 9.04 -3.29 -6.81
C ILE A 12 10.33 -2.47 -6.92
N SER A 13 10.63 -1.62 -5.93
CA SER A 13 11.91 -0.94 -5.81
C SER A 13 12.64 -1.38 -4.54
N PRO A 14 13.94 -1.07 -4.39
CA PRO A 14 14.60 -1.12 -3.09
C PRO A 14 13.84 -0.27 -2.06
N ALA A 15 13.81 -0.73 -0.81
CA ALA A 15 13.25 -0.03 0.33
C ALA A 15 14.05 -0.39 1.58
N LYS A 16 14.09 0.51 2.56
CA LYS A 16 14.60 0.18 3.90
C LYS A 16 13.69 -0.88 4.52
N VAL A 17 14.31 -1.84 5.22
CA VAL A 17 13.58 -2.88 5.94
C VAL A 17 13.74 -2.64 7.43
N HIS A 18 12.63 -2.41 8.12
CA HIS A 18 12.60 -2.22 9.56
C HIS A 18 11.76 -3.33 10.22
N TYR A 19 12.07 -3.60 11.48
CA TYR A 19 11.35 -4.58 12.30
C TYR A 19 10.61 -3.84 13.42
N TYR A 20 9.33 -4.14 13.56
CA TYR A 20 8.49 -3.58 14.61
C TYR A 20 7.67 -4.68 15.28
N PRO A 21 7.39 -4.59 16.58
CA PRO A 21 6.52 -5.53 17.27
C PRO A 21 5.12 -5.49 16.68
N GLU A 22 4.46 -6.63 16.48
CA GLU A 22 3.04 -6.64 16.09
C GLU A 22 2.12 -6.32 17.27
N ALA A 23 0.99 -5.66 16.98
CA ALA A 23 -0.10 -5.54 17.94
C ALA A 23 -0.79 -6.89 18.15
N ALA A 24 -1.56 -7.02 19.24
CA ALA A 24 -2.32 -8.24 19.50
C ALA A 24 -3.34 -8.53 18.38
N SER A 25 -3.55 -9.81 18.09
CA SER A 25 -4.62 -10.30 17.22
C SER A 25 -4.60 -9.72 15.80
N GLN A 26 -3.44 -9.33 15.30
CA GLN A 26 -3.30 -8.94 13.90
C GLN A 26 -3.40 -10.17 12.99
N SER A 27 -4.00 -9.97 11.82
CA SER A 27 -4.23 -11.02 10.82
C SER A 27 -3.85 -10.57 9.41
N PHE A 28 -3.03 -9.53 9.31
CA PHE A 28 -2.61 -9.03 8.01
C PHE A 28 -1.72 -10.03 7.27
N LEU A 29 -1.77 -9.95 5.96
CA LEU A 29 -0.98 -10.78 5.05
C LEU A 29 0.19 -9.98 4.48
N LYS A 30 1.20 -10.71 4.01
CA LYS A 30 2.27 -10.14 3.20
C LYS A 30 1.70 -9.34 2.03
N GLY A 31 2.22 -8.14 1.84
CA GLY A 31 1.77 -7.20 0.81
C GLY A 31 0.66 -6.26 1.25
N GLU A 32 0.14 -6.37 2.48
CA GLU A 32 -0.76 -5.38 3.04
C GLU A 32 0.00 -4.18 3.62
N PHE A 33 -0.63 -3.00 3.56
CA PHE A 33 -0.08 -1.80 4.16
C PHE A 33 -0.38 -1.77 5.66
N VAL A 34 0.63 -1.38 6.43
CA VAL A 34 0.60 -1.36 7.89
C VAL A 34 1.02 0.02 8.41
N TYR A 35 0.63 0.30 9.66
CA TYR A 35 0.97 1.52 10.38
C TYR A 35 1.25 1.20 11.85
N LEU A 36 1.92 2.12 12.53
CA LEU A 36 2.23 1.96 13.95
C LEU A 36 1.17 2.61 14.83
N VAL A 37 0.66 1.85 15.78
CA VAL A 37 -0.17 2.31 16.90
C VAL A 37 0.57 1.97 18.18
N SER A 38 0.91 2.99 18.97
CA SER A 38 1.69 2.81 20.20
C SER A 38 2.98 2.00 19.99
N GLY A 39 3.65 2.22 18.86
CA GLY A 39 4.89 1.54 18.48
C GLY A 39 4.72 0.12 17.92
N LYS A 40 3.48 -0.39 17.78
CA LYS A 40 3.20 -1.74 17.29
C LYS A 40 2.54 -1.75 15.91
N LEU A 41 2.89 -2.71 15.07
CA LEU A 41 2.33 -2.89 13.73
C LEU A 41 0.86 -3.27 13.81
N THR A 42 0.05 -2.49 13.10
CA THR A 42 -1.37 -2.70 12.88
C THR A 42 -1.67 -2.60 11.39
N VAL A 43 -2.58 -3.42 10.86
CA VAL A 43 -3.05 -3.28 9.48
C VAL A 43 -3.75 -1.94 9.25
N VAL A 44 -3.51 -1.29 8.11
CA VAL A 44 -4.27 -0.08 7.77
C VAL A 44 -5.77 -0.43 7.70
N PRO A 45 -6.66 0.31 8.40
CA PRO A 45 -8.08 -0.03 8.45
C PRO A 45 -8.80 0.23 7.13
N ALA A 46 -9.86 -0.53 6.85
CA ALA A 46 -10.69 -0.35 5.65
C ALA A 46 -11.31 1.06 5.55
N ALA A 47 -11.68 1.65 6.70
CA ALA A 47 -12.17 3.02 6.78
C ALA A 47 -11.01 4.02 6.79
N VAL A 48 -10.37 4.23 5.65
CA VAL A 48 -9.27 5.18 5.50
C VAL A 48 -9.80 6.61 5.61
N ASN A 49 -9.28 7.36 6.58
CA ASN A 49 -9.60 8.77 6.83
C ASN A 49 -8.31 9.59 6.96
N SER A 50 -8.41 10.93 7.05
CA SER A 50 -7.27 11.86 7.08
C SER A 50 -6.17 11.56 8.12
N GLN A 51 -6.49 10.88 9.22
CA GLN A 51 -5.55 10.58 10.31
C GLN A 51 -4.72 9.31 10.05
N VAL A 52 -5.17 8.44 9.16
CA VAL A 52 -4.47 7.19 8.83
C VAL A 52 -3.16 7.50 8.09
N LYS A 53 -2.05 7.08 8.69
CA LYS A 53 -0.69 7.11 8.11
C LYS A 53 -0.28 5.71 7.65
N ILE A 54 0.80 5.62 6.88
CA ILE A 54 1.37 4.35 6.41
C ILE A 54 2.82 4.28 6.85
N ALA A 55 3.18 3.25 7.63
CA ALA A 55 4.57 2.97 7.99
C ALA A 55 5.30 2.23 6.86
N GLY A 56 4.60 1.32 6.19
CA GLY A 56 5.18 0.50 5.14
C GLY A 56 4.25 -0.60 4.67
N MET A 57 4.83 -1.57 3.97
CA MET A 57 4.15 -2.78 3.52
C MET A 57 4.73 -4.00 4.23
N ALA A 58 3.88 -4.89 4.74
CA ALA A 58 4.29 -6.10 5.42
C ALA A 58 5.05 -7.05 4.46
N LEU A 59 6.22 -7.56 4.90
CA LEU A 59 7.04 -8.49 4.12
C LEU A 59 6.76 -9.97 4.45
N GLN A 60 5.97 -10.21 5.49
CA GLN A 60 5.52 -11.50 5.99
C GLN A 60 4.11 -11.35 6.61
N ASP A 61 3.43 -12.49 6.79
CA ASP A 61 2.11 -12.52 7.42
C ASP A 61 2.24 -12.22 8.93
N ALA A 62 1.18 -11.68 9.52
CA ALA A 62 1.08 -11.50 10.96
C ALA A 62 1.05 -12.86 11.68
N THR A 63 1.63 -12.93 12.88
CA THR A 63 1.60 -14.16 13.67
C THR A 63 0.39 -14.26 14.60
N GLY A 64 -0.30 -13.14 14.84
CA GLY A 64 -1.36 -12.99 15.84
C GLY A 64 -0.84 -12.92 17.28
N THR A 65 0.48 -13.00 17.48
CA THR A 65 1.15 -12.96 18.76
C THR A 65 1.82 -11.61 18.97
N THR A 66 1.25 -10.83 19.89
CA THR A 66 1.76 -9.51 20.32
C THR A 66 3.27 -9.52 20.55
N ASP A 67 3.93 -8.43 20.16
CA ASP A 67 5.36 -8.19 20.36
C ASP A 67 6.30 -9.08 19.53
N THR A 68 5.76 -9.94 18.66
CA THR A 68 6.55 -10.59 17.61
C THR A 68 7.04 -9.53 16.62
N ALA A 69 8.36 -9.47 16.43
CA ALA A 69 8.95 -8.53 15.49
C ALA A 69 8.71 -8.98 14.04
N LEU A 70 8.06 -8.13 13.25
CA LEU A 70 7.79 -8.40 11.83
C LEU A 70 8.48 -7.36 10.95
N ALA A 71 8.95 -7.83 9.79
CA ALA A 71 9.61 -6.98 8.81
C ALA A 71 8.60 -6.21 7.94
N ILE A 72 8.88 -4.93 7.73
CA ILE A 72 8.17 -4.07 6.77
C ILE A 72 9.14 -3.46 5.77
N ALA A 73 8.70 -3.27 4.54
CA ALA A 73 9.34 -2.34 3.62
C ALA A 73 8.82 -0.93 3.93
N VAL A 74 9.69 -0.06 4.42
CA VAL A 74 9.33 1.29 4.86
C VAL A 74 8.79 2.08 3.68
N ALA A 75 7.65 2.73 3.90
CA ALA A 75 7.08 3.68 2.94
C ALA A 75 7.81 5.02 3.06
N GLU A 76 8.49 5.42 2.00
CA GLU A 76 9.14 6.73 1.86
C GLU A 76 9.08 7.19 0.41
N GLU A 77 9.39 8.47 0.19
CA GLU A 77 9.42 9.04 -1.16
C GLU A 77 10.44 8.28 -2.02
N GLY A 78 10.03 7.90 -3.24
CA GLY A 78 10.81 7.08 -4.16
C GLY A 78 10.63 5.56 -4.02
N VAL A 79 10.02 5.06 -2.94
CA VAL A 79 9.70 3.62 -2.82
C VAL A 79 8.43 3.29 -3.59
N LEU A 80 8.54 2.34 -4.52
CA LEU A 80 7.48 1.96 -5.43
C LEU A 80 6.85 0.61 -5.03
N PHE A 81 5.52 0.60 -5.06
CA PHE A 81 4.67 -0.56 -4.87
C PHE A 81 3.83 -0.79 -6.14
N GLU A 82 3.66 -2.03 -6.56
CA GLU A 82 2.72 -2.42 -7.61
C GLU A 82 1.38 -2.80 -6.96
N MET A 83 0.29 -2.16 -7.37
CA MET A 83 -1.06 -2.38 -6.85
C MET A 83 -2.04 -2.60 -7.99
N ASN A 84 -3.00 -3.52 -7.82
CA ASN A 84 -4.15 -3.60 -8.71
C ASN A 84 -5.06 -2.37 -8.50
N ALA A 85 -5.50 -1.79 -9.61
CA ALA A 85 -6.50 -0.74 -9.60
C ALA A 85 -7.90 -1.29 -9.33
N THR A 86 -8.76 -0.45 -8.77
CA THR A 86 -10.21 -0.64 -8.69
C THR A 86 -10.92 0.68 -9.03
N GLY A 87 -12.25 0.64 -9.10
CA GLY A 87 -13.09 1.80 -9.42
C GLY A 87 -13.13 2.14 -10.91
N ALA A 88 -11.99 2.09 -11.61
CA ALA A 88 -11.88 2.35 -13.04
C ALA A 88 -10.88 1.43 -13.74
N VAL A 89 -10.96 1.41 -15.08
CA VAL A 89 -9.90 0.83 -15.92
C VAL A 89 -8.64 1.68 -15.85
N THR A 90 -7.47 1.05 -16.00
CA THR A 90 -6.21 1.80 -16.00
C THR A 90 -6.09 2.69 -17.25
N ALA A 91 -5.57 3.90 -17.10
CA ALA A 91 -5.40 4.86 -18.18
C ALA A 91 -4.15 5.70 -17.95
N ILE A 92 -3.49 6.15 -19.03
CA ILE A 92 -2.27 6.98 -18.93
C ILE A 92 -2.55 8.28 -18.17
N THR A 93 -3.77 8.82 -18.27
CA THR A 93 -4.21 10.02 -17.57
C THR A 93 -4.21 9.90 -16.05
N HIS A 94 -4.18 8.68 -15.50
CA HIS A 94 -4.05 8.48 -14.05
C HIS A 94 -2.62 8.70 -13.56
N VAL A 95 -1.61 8.63 -14.44
CA VAL A 95 -0.21 8.86 -14.07
C VAL A 95 -0.02 10.31 -13.62
N GLY A 96 0.60 10.49 -12.46
CA GLY A 96 0.75 11.78 -11.79
C GLY A 96 -0.41 12.13 -10.85
N GLY A 97 -1.55 11.45 -10.96
CA GLY A 97 -2.70 11.60 -10.08
C GLY A 97 -2.49 10.99 -8.70
N SER A 98 -3.26 11.50 -7.73
CA SER A 98 -3.25 11.04 -6.34
C SER A 98 -4.58 10.42 -5.98
N TYR A 99 -4.55 9.21 -5.41
CA TYR A 99 -5.73 8.38 -5.20
C TYR A 99 -5.73 7.71 -3.82
N ASN A 100 -6.89 7.25 -3.41
CA ASN A 100 -7.08 6.61 -2.11
C ASN A 100 -6.77 5.10 -2.14
N LEU A 101 -6.50 4.57 -0.95
CA LEU A 101 -6.46 3.14 -0.67
C LEU A 101 -7.90 2.62 -0.49
N THR A 102 -8.24 1.55 -1.19
CA THR A 102 -9.47 0.79 -0.95
C THR A 102 -9.10 -0.63 -0.52
N ILE A 103 -9.72 -1.12 0.55
CA ILE A 103 -9.48 -2.46 1.09
C ILE A 103 -10.73 -3.30 0.86
N THR A 104 -10.59 -4.45 0.21
CA THR A 104 -11.71 -5.39 -0.02
C THR A 104 -11.21 -6.81 0.15
N SER A 105 -11.89 -7.57 1.02
CA SER A 105 -11.53 -8.96 1.33
C SER A 105 -10.05 -9.14 1.72
N ASN A 106 -9.55 -8.26 2.62
CA ASN A 106 -8.15 -8.27 3.09
C ASN A 106 -7.13 -8.19 1.95
N LYS A 107 -7.43 -7.33 0.97
CA LYS A 107 -6.52 -6.98 -0.12
C LYS A 107 -6.59 -5.48 -0.35
N HIS A 108 -5.42 -4.91 -0.57
CA HIS A 108 -5.22 -3.48 -0.71
C HIS A 108 -5.15 -3.12 -2.19
N TYR A 109 -6.06 -2.24 -2.61
CA TYR A 109 -6.21 -1.75 -3.96
C TYR A 109 -6.07 -0.23 -3.99
N ILE A 110 -5.71 0.30 -5.15
CA ILE A 110 -5.79 1.74 -5.40
C ILE A 110 -7.08 2.03 -6.15
N ASP A 111 -7.91 2.92 -5.62
CA ASP A 111 -9.17 3.30 -6.24
C ASP A 111 -8.98 4.52 -7.13
N LEU A 112 -9.04 4.30 -8.43
CA LEU A 112 -8.79 5.34 -9.44
C LEU A 112 -9.96 6.31 -9.63
N ASN A 113 -11.11 6.09 -8.97
CA ASN A 113 -12.20 7.04 -8.89
C ASN A 113 -12.22 7.84 -7.59
N ALA A 114 -11.52 7.39 -6.54
CA ALA A 114 -11.54 8.00 -5.23
C ALA A 114 -10.30 8.88 -4.99
N ALA A 115 -10.51 10.20 -4.94
CA ALA A 115 -9.47 11.18 -4.61
C ALA A 115 -9.55 11.72 -3.18
N THR A 116 -10.57 11.33 -2.40
CA THR A 116 -10.72 11.76 -1.01
C THR A 116 -9.67 11.07 -0.13
N PHE A 117 -8.95 11.85 0.69
CA PHE A 117 -7.86 11.38 1.55
C PHE A 117 -6.80 10.57 0.79
N PRO A 118 -6.18 11.13 -0.25
CA PRO A 118 -5.27 10.38 -1.10
C PRO A 118 -4.11 9.82 -0.28
N ARG A 119 -3.66 8.62 -0.67
CA ARG A 119 -2.58 7.88 -0.01
C ARG A 119 -1.44 7.63 -0.97
N PHE A 120 -1.75 7.49 -2.25
CA PHE A 120 -0.78 7.09 -3.26
C PHE A 120 -0.74 8.09 -4.40
N LYS A 121 0.46 8.35 -4.92
CA LYS A 121 0.66 8.95 -6.23
C LYS A 121 0.94 7.85 -7.24
N VAL A 122 0.21 7.83 -8.35
CA VAL A 122 0.50 6.91 -9.45
C VAL A 122 1.71 7.43 -10.22
N LYS A 123 2.77 6.63 -10.29
CA LYS A 123 4.03 6.98 -10.95
C LYS A 123 4.11 6.45 -12.37
N ALA A 124 3.52 5.29 -12.61
CA ALA A 124 3.41 4.68 -13.92
C ALA A 124 2.30 3.62 -13.93
N LEU A 125 1.91 3.18 -15.13
CA LEU A 125 1.20 1.92 -15.28
C LEU A 125 2.21 0.77 -15.18
N SER A 126 1.77 -0.41 -14.72
CA SER A 126 2.65 -1.58 -14.73
C SER A 126 2.97 -1.96 -16.18
N PRO A 127 4.24 -2.21 -16.54
CA PRO A 127 4.61 -2.62 -17.90
C PRO A 127 4.11 -4.03 -18.26
N ARG A 128 3.48 -4.73 -17.32
CA ARG A 128 2.94 -6.09 -17.49
C ARG A 128 1.50 -6.11 -18.00
N ASP A 129 0.79 -5.00 -17.88
CA ASP A 129 -0.63 -4.88 -18.23
C ASP A 129 -0.78 -3.86 -19.36
N ALA A 130 -1.81 -4.02 -20.18
CA ALA A 130 -2.11 -3.06 -21.23
C ALA A 130 -2.88 -1.86 -20.67
N VAL A 131 -2.70 -0.68 -21.29
CA VAL A 131 -3.56 0.48 -21.02
C VAL A 131 -5.01 0.10 -21.32
N GLY A 132 -5.92 0.46 -20.41
CA GLY A 132 -7.35 0.17 -20.52
C GLY A 132 -7.77 -1.16 -19.90
N ASP A 133 -6.86 -1.95 -19.32
CA ASP A 133 -7.23 -3.20 -18.65
C ASP A 133 -8.04 -2.94 -17.37
N THR A 134 -9.09 -3.76 -17.18
CA THR A 134 -9.88 -3.80 -15.96
C THR A 134 -9.06 -4.47 -14.86
N TYR A 135 -8.99 -3.82 -13.70
CA TYR A 135 -8.12 -4.20 -12.58
C TYR A 135 -6.63 -4.25 -12.95
N GLY A 136 -6.21 -3.54 -14.00
CA GLY A 136 -4.81 -3.39 -14.36
C GLY A 136 -3.97 -2.86 -13.20
N ARG A 137 -2.67 -3.12 -13.23
CA ARG A 137 -1.74 -2.75 -12.17
C ARG A 137 -1.10 -1.40 -12.45
N VAL A 138 -0.84 -0.68 -11.37
CA VAL A 138 -0.14 0.60 -11.39
C VAL A 138 1.03 0.58 -10.42
N LEU A 139 2.06 1.35 -10.74
CA LEU A 139 3.20 1.58 -9.88
C LEU A 139 2.93 2.84 -9.09
N VAL A 140 2.93 2.70 -7.77
CA VAL A 140 2.50 3.75 -6.86
C VAL A 140 3.55 4.03 -5.81
N GLU A 141 3.50 5.24 -5.31
CA GLU A 141 4.34 5.73 -4.23
C GLU A 141 3.43 6.27 -3.14
N VAL A 142 3.74 5.99 -1.88
CA VAL A 142 3.02 6.56 -0.74
C VAL A 142 3.31 8.06 -0.67
N LEU A 143 2.29 8.90 -0.55
CA LEU A 143 2.48 10.34 -0.47
C LEU A 143 3.30 10.71 0.76
N GLY A 144 4.37 11.51 0.59
CA GLY A 144 5.29 11.84 1.69
C GLY A 144 4.62 12.40 2.95
N SER A 145 3.50 13.13 2.81
CA SER A 145 2.71 13.69 3.93
C SER A 145 2.00 12.64 4.79
N ILE A 146 1.89 11.40 4.32
CA ILE A 146 1.27 10.29 5.05
C ILE A 146 2.24 9.16 5.42
N CYS A 147 3.48 9.20 4.94
CA CYS A 147 4.54 8.30 5.38
C CYS A 147 4.77 8.53 6.88
N GLN A 148 4.60 7.49 7.69
CA GLN A 148 4.71 7.60 9.15
C GLN A 148 6.17 7.65 9.63
N LEU A 149 7.07 7.05 8.86
CA LEU A 149 8.47 6.87 9.22
C LEU A 149 9.42 7.77 8.41
N SER A 150 8.89 8.65 7.55
CA SER A 150 9.73 9.55 6.76
C SER A 150 10.53 10.47 7.69
N GLY A 151 11.83 10.60 7.42
CA GLY A 151 12.74 11.44 8.21
C GLY A 151 13.26 10.83 9.52
N GLN A 152 12.84 9.62 9.90
CA GLN A 152 13.50 8.86 10.96
C GLN A 152 14.83 8.32 10.39
N THR A 153 15.95 8.98 10.74
CA THR A 153 17.29 8.40 10.52
C THR A 153 17.52 7.34 11.59
N SER A 154 17.80 6.11 11.15
CA SER A 154 18.12 4.96 12.00
C SER A 154 19.35 5.23 12.86
#